data_AF-A0A117L8P4-F1
#
_entry.id   AF-A0A117L8P4-F1
#
_cell.length_a   1.000
_cell.length_b   1.000
_cell.length_c   1.000
_cell.angle_alpha   90.00
_cell.angle_beta   90.00
_cell.angle_gamma   90.00
#
_symmetry.space_group_name_H-M   'P 1'
#
loop_
_entity.id
_entity.type
_entity.pdbx_description
1 polymer ?
#
loop_
_entity_poly.entity_id
_entity_poly.type
_entity_poly.pdbx_seq_one_letter_code
_entity_poly.pdbx_strand_id
1 'polypeptide(L)'
;MLQNDGQTIKESTSKDMRLIAKVVDYLPQIDLQSTAVVCADIPYEVGDLYRLYLIMKESKKPVITGAFSVSGVRWMRELMKVMRKSEEDLAQKPYAIFDICPSPPLRGHTSVLRISLTALASDSRLNSSQCQCQELVLQQLLQDLLFNT
;
A
#
# COMPACT_ATOMS: atom_id res chain seq x y z
N MET A 1 -15.60 9.48 -3.83
CA MET A 1 -15.99 8.75 -5.06
C MET A 1 -16.70 9.72 -5.98
N LEU A 2 -16.26 9.90 -7.24
CA LEU A 2 -16.65 11.02 -8.11
C LEU A 2 -18.17 11.09 -8.34
N GLN A 3 -18.84 11.95 -7.60
CA GLN A 3 -20.12 12.54 -8.00
C GLN A 3 -19.77 13.79 -8.81
N ASN A 4 -20.13 13.80 -10.09
CA ASN A 4 -19.73 14.84 -11.06
C ASN A 4 -20.88 15.82 -11.35
N ASP A 5 -21.56 16.29 -10.31
CA ASP A 5 -22.64 17.29 -10.43
C ASP A 5 -22.16 18.72 -10.11
N GLY A 6 -20.87 18.90 -9.83
CA GLY A 6 -20.27 20.20 -9.48
C GLY A 6 -20.63 20.73 -8.09
N GLN A 7 -21.43 20.01 -7.29
CA GLN A 7 -21.86 20.40 -5.95
C GLN A 7 -21.40 19.43 -4.85
N THR A 8 -21.17 18.16 -5.21
CA THR A 8 -20.87 17.07 -4.28
C THR A 8 -19.44 16.54 -4.39
N ILE A 9 -18.55 17.28 -5.06
CA ILE A 9 -17.12 16.95 -5.13
C ILE A 9 -16.56 16.92 -3.71
N LYS A 10 -16.16 15.73 -3.28
CA LYS A 10 -15.52 15.50 -1.99
C LYS A 10 -14.28 14.63 -2.17
N GLU A 11 -13.32 14.84 -1.29
CA GLU A 11 -12.15 13.98 -1.20
C GLU A 11 -12.58 12.54 -0.90
N SER A 12 -11.79 11.60 -1.40
CA SER A 12 -12.02 10.18 -1.11
C SER A 12 -11.56 9.86 0.30
N THR A 13 -12.24 8.92 0.93
CA THR A 13 -11.97 8.46 2.29
C THR A 13 -11.58 6.99 2.32
N SER A 14 -11.10 6.50 3.45
CA SER A 14 -10.83 5.09 3.71
C SER A 14 -12.06 4.21 3.44
N LYS A 15 -13.27 4.73 3.67
CA LYS A 15 -14.54 4.06 3.35
C LYS A 15 -14.73 3.87 1.85
N ASP A 16 -14.40 4.88 1.05
CA ASP A 16 -14.48 4.79 -0.42
C ASP A 16 -13.50 3.74 -0.94
N MET A 17 -12.26 3.71 -0.40
CA MET A 17 -11.27 2.69 -0.76
C MET A 17 -11.77 1.27 -0.48
N ARG A 18 -12.35 1.01 0.70
CA ARG A 18 -12.91 -0.32 1.02
C ARG A 18 -14.05 -0.70 0.08
N LEU A 19 -14.90 0.26 -0.28
CA LEU A 19 -16.00 0.02 -1.21
C LEU A 19 -15.47 -0.36 -2.60
N ILE A 20 -14.49 0.39 -3.13
CA ILE A 20 -13.82 0.07 -4.39
C ILE A 20 -13.20 -1.33 -4.30
N ALA A 21 -12.52 -1.62 -3.19
CA ALA A 21 -11.84 -2.89 -3.01
C ALA A 21 -12.83 -4.07 -3.08
N LYS A 22 -13.96 -3.96 -2.38
CA LYS A 22 -15.05 -4.95 -2.44
C LYS A 22 -15.60 -5.10 -3.84
N VAL A 23 -15.94 -4.01 -4.51
CA VAL A 23 -16.50 -4.05 -5.88
C VAL A 23 -15.56 -4.79 -6.82
N VAL A 24 -14.28 -4.47 -6.79
CA VAL A 24 -13.29 -5.15 -7.63
C VAL A 24 -13.12 -6.61 -7.24
N ASP A 25 -13.17 -6.97 -5.96
CA ASP A 25 -13.09 -8.37 -5.53
C ASP A 25 -14.21 -9.23 -6.14
N TYR A 26 -15.44 -8.69 -6.19
CA TYR A 26 -16.60 -9.36 -6.81
C TYR A 26 -16.53 -9.50 -8.35
N LEU A 27 -15.64 -8.77 -9.02
CA LEU A 27 -15.55 -8.77 -10.49
C LEU A 27 -14.50 -9.78 -10.99
N PRO A 28 -14.88 -10.93 -11.55
CA PRO A 28 -13.91 -11.95 -12.00
C PRO A 28 -13.08 -11.51 -13.21
N GLN A 29 -13.49 -10.45 -13.92
CA GLN A 29 -12.76 -9.90 -15.07
C GLN A 29 -11.61 -8.97 -14.66
N ILE A 30 -11.49 -8.64 -13.37
CA ILE A 30 -10.40 -7.82 -12.85
C ILE A 30 -9.50 -8.70 -11.98
N ASP A 31 -8.31 -9.00 -12.47
CA ASP A 31 -7.37 -9.90 -11.81
C ASP A 31 -6.55 -9.23 -10.69
N LEU A 32 -6.36 -7.90 -10.75
CA LEU A 32 -5.57 -7.13 -9.81
C LEU A 32 -6.35 -5.97 -9.21
N GLN A 33 -6.11 -5.70 -7.92
CA GLN A 33 -6.62 -4.54 -7.21
C GLN A 33 -5.63 -3.38 -7.29
N SER A 34 -6.11 -2.13 -7.34
CA SER A 34 -5.23 -0.95 -7.22
C SER A 34 -5.51 -0.16 -5.93
N THR A 35 -4.49 0.48 -5.36
CA THR A 35 -4.66 1.59 -4.40
C THR A 35 -5.19 2.85 -5.09
N ALA A 36 -6.36 2.75 -5.72
CA ALA A 36 -6.85 3.63 -6.78
C ALA A 36 -7.15 5.08 -6.34
N VAL A 37 -7.29 5.33 -5.04
CA VAL A 37 -7.60 6.65 -4.49
C VAL A 37 -6.68 6.99 -3.32
N VAL A 38 -6.46 8.29 -3.11
CA VAL A 38 -5.87 8.81 -1.87
C VAL A 38 -7.01 9.00 -0.87
N CYS A 39 -6.80 8.56 0.36
CA CYS A 39 -7.77 8.71 1.44
C CYS A 39 -7.40 9.93 2.27
N ALA A 40 -8.19 11.00 2.22
CA ALA A 40 -7.91 12.26 2.91
C ALA A 40 -8.08 12.17 4.45
N ASP A 41 -8.78 11.16 4.93
CA ASP A 41 -8.95 10.83 6.34
C ASP A 41 -7.76 10.03 6.93
N ILE A 42 -6.71 9.78 6.15
CA ILE A 42 -5.50 9.06 6.57
C ILE A 42 -4.31 10.02 6.55
N PRO A 43 -3.47 10.05 7.62
CA PRO A 43 -2.24 10.84 7.61
C PRO A 43 -1.31 10.44 6.45
N TYR A 44 -0.72 11.44 5.80
CA TYR A 44 0.09 11.26 4.60
C TYR A 44 1.26 10.28 4.83
N GLU A 45 1.87 10.32 6.01
CA GLU A 45 3.04 9.54 6.40
C GLU A 45 2.78 8.03 6.39
N VAL A 46 1.53 7.59 6.55
CA VAL A 46 1.15 6.16 6.58
C VAL A 46 0.18 5.79 5.46
N GLY A 47 -0.06 6.72 4.54
CA GLY A 47 -1.11 6.59 3.53
C GLY A 47 -0.91 5.41 2.59
N ASP A 48 0.33 5.10 2.19
CA ASP A 48 0.65 3.93 1.34
C ASP A 48 0.43 2.60 2.07
N LEU A 49 1.01 2.45 3.25
CA LEU A 49 0.87 1.26 4.10
C LEU A 49 -0.60 0.98 4.44
N TYR A 50 -1.35 2.01 4.85
CA TYR A 50 -2.73 1.83 5.28
C TYR A 50 -3.65 1.47 4.10
N ARG A 51 -3.45 2.07 2.91
CA ARG A 51 -4.21 1.71 1.71
C ARG A 51 -3.98 0.26 1.30
N LEU A 52 -2.73 -0.22 1.38
CA LEU A 52 -2.42 -1.62 1.14
C LEU A 52 -3.14 -2.54 2.16
N TYR A 53 -3.09 -2.19 3.44
CA TYR A 53 -3.81 -2.92 4.49
C TYR A 53 -5.32 -2.99 4.22
N LEU A 54 -5.95 -1.88 3.82
CA LEU A 54 -7.38 -1.85 3.50
C LEU A 54 -7.73 -2.85 2.39
N ILE A 55 -6.92 -2.90 1.33
CA ILE A 55 -7.14 -3.84 0.24
C ILE A 55 -6.94 -5.28 0.72
N MET A 56 -5.89 -5.55 1.48
CA MET A 56 -5.61 -6.90 2.01
C MET A 56 -6.72 -7.45 2.89
N LYS A 57 -7.48 -6.59 3.58
CA LYS A 57 -8.66 -7.01 4.34
C LYS A 57 -9.88 -7.34 3.48
N GLU A 58 -10.00 -6.71 2.31
CA GLU A 58 -11.21 -6.76 1.50
C GLU A 58 -11.07 -7.67 0.27
N SER A 59 -9.86 -8.06 -0.11
CA SER A 59 -9.61 -8.87 -1.31
C SER A 59 -8.38 -9.76 -1.17
N LYS A 60 -8.40 -10.92 -1.83
CA LYS A 60 -7.24 -11.82 -1.97
C LYS A 60 -6.49 -11.62 -3.29
N LYS A 61 -6.97 -10.72 -4.15
CA LYS A 61 -6.36 -10.44 -5.45
C LYS A 61 -5.02 -9.73 -5.25
N PRO A 62 -4.00 -10.00 -6.10
CA PRO A 62 -2.76 -9.24 -6.08
C PRO A 62 -3.01 -7.74 -6.25
N VAL A 63 -2.12 -6.92 -5.70
CA VAL A 63 -2.30 -5.46 -5.60
C VAL A 63 -1.26 -4.72 -6.45
N ILE A 64 -1.70 -3.71 -7.19
CA ILE A 64 -0.85 -2.67 -7.77
C ILE A 64 -0.87 -1.48 -6.80
N THR A 65 0.30 -1.13 -6.25
CA THR A 65 0.42 -0.09 -5.23
C THR A 65 1.60 0.84 -5.47
N GLY A 66 1.39 2.12 -5.16
CA GLY A 66 2.44 3.14 -5.23
C GLY A 66 3.49 2.98 -4.14
N ALA A 67 4.71 3.40 -4.45
CA ALA A 67 5.80 3.51 -3.51
C ALA A 67 6.32 4.95 -3.44
N PHE A 68 6.13 5.60 -2.28
CA PHE A 68 6.43 7.03 -2.11
C PHE A 68 7.64 7.30 -1.22
N SER A 69 8.03 6.31 -0.40
CA SER A 69 9.18 6.41 0.48
C SER A 69 9.88 5.05 0.61
N VAL A 70 11.19 5.08 0.89
CA VAL A 70 11.97 3.85 1.09
C VAL A 70 11.49 3.09 2.32
N SER A 71 11.18 3.79 3.42
CA SER A 71 10.65 3.18 4.64
C SER A 71 9.26 2.60 4.42
N GLY A 72 8.38 3.29 3.69
CA GLY A 72 7.04 2.80 3.37
C GLY A 72 7.06 1.47 2.62
N VAL A 73 7.94 1.32 1.61
CA VAL A 73 8.12 0.05 0.89
C VAL A 73 8.56 -1.08 1.82
N ARG A 74 9.48 -0.80 2.74
CA ARG A 74 9.91 -1.80 3.73
C ARG A 74 8.75 -2.23 4.63
N TRP A 75 7.96 -1.28 5.14
CA TRP A 75 6.82 -1.61 6.00
C TRP A 75 5.71 -2.34 5.25
N MET A 76 5.45 -1.98 4.00
CA MET A 76 4.51 -2.70 3.13
C MET A 76 4.96 -4.15 2.90
N ARG A 77 6.27 -4.40 2.77
CA ARG A 77 6.82 -5.76 2.70
C ARG A 77 6.58 -6.55 3.99
N GLU A 78 6.85 -5.96 5.16
CA GLU A 78 6.60 -6.63 6.44
C GLU A 78 5.10 -6.93 6.64
N LEU A 79 4.22 -6.02 6.23
CA LEU A 79 2.77 -6.26 6.21
C LEU A 79 2.39 -7.45 5.33
N MET A 80 2.96 -7.55 4.12
CA MET A 80 2.70 -8.67 3.21
C MET A 80 3.25 -10.01 3.72
N LYS A 81 4.40 -10.00 4.42
CA LYS A 81 4.97 -11.21 5.05
C LYS A 81 4.01 -11.82 6.06
N VAL A 82 3.30 -11.00 6.83
CA VAL A 82 2.30 -11.49 7.79
C VAL A 82 1.14 -12.18 7.08
N MET A 83 0.67 -11.66 5.94
CA MET A 83 -0.39 -12.31 5.16
C MET A 83 0.08 -13.62 4.52
N ARG A 84 1.29 -13.64 3.96
CA ARG A 84 1.88 -14.83 3.31
C ARG A 84 2.49 -15.83 4.31
N LYS A 85 2.39 -15.58 5.62
CA LYS A 85 2.91 -16.42 6.72
C LYS A 85 4.44 -16.59 6.77
N SER A 86 5.15 -16.49 5.66
CA SER A 86 6.62 -16.48 5.61
C SER A 86 7.17 -15.62 4.46
N GLU A 87 8.46 -15.33 4.52
CA GLU A 87 9.17 -14.61 3.46
C GLU A 87 9.33 -15.47 2.20
N GLU A 88 9.50 -16.78 2.36
CA GLU A 88 9.59 -17.74 1.28
C GLU A 88 8.27 -17.85 0.52
N ASP A 89 7.12 -17.90 1.20
CA ASP A 89 5.81 -17.92 0.52
C ASP A 89 5.55 -16.61 -0.22
N LEU A 90 5.95 -15.46 0.35
CA LEU A 90 5.88 -14.17 -0.34
C LEU A 90 6.78 -14.14 -1.59
N ALA A 91 7.97 -14.74 -1.53
CA ALA A 91 8.89 -14.82 -2.67
C ALA A 91 8.37 -15.76 -3.77
N GLN A 92 7.75 -16.89 -3.41
CA GLN A 92 7.15 -17.84 -4.35
C GLN A 92 5.84 -17.34 -4.95
N LYS A 93 5.07 -16.56 -4.17
CA LYS A 93 3.76 -16.01 -4.56
C LYS A 93 3.69 -14.52 -4.25
N PRO A 94 4.34 -13.68 -5.08
CA PRO A 94 4.29 -12.23 -4.92
C PRO A 94 2.85 -11.73 -4.82
N TYR A 95 2.60 -10.85 -3.87
CA TYR A 95 1.26 -10.29 -3.65
C TYR A 95 1.09 -8.90 -4.26
N ALA A 96 2.17 -8.13 -4.40
CA ALA A 96 2.09 -6.75 -4.89
C ALA A 96 3.07 -6.45 -6.03
N ILE A 97 2.63 -5.57 -6.92
CA ILE A 97 3.43 -4.88 -7.92
C ILE A 97 3.56 -3.42 -7.46
N PHE A 98 4.79 -2.94 -7.30
CA PHE A 98 5.04 -1.54 -6.96
C PHE A 98 5.16 -0.69 -8.22
N ASP A 99 4.22 0.23 -8.45
CA ASP A 99 4.33 1.20 -9.54
C ASP A 99 5.19 2.40 -9.10
N ILE A 100 6.28 2.61 -9.84
CA ILE A 100 7.29 3.61 -9.53
C ILE A 100 7.40 4.54 -10.75
N CYS A 101 6.74 5.70 -10.67
CA CYS A 101 6.71 6.66 -11.77
C CYS A 101 7.76 7.77 -11.60
N PRO A 102 8.55 8.09 -12.63
CA PRO A 102 9.41 9.28 -12.61
C PRO A 102 8.58 10.55 -12.74
N SER A 103 8.97 11.62 -12.06
CA SER A 103 8.36 12.93 -12.24
C SER A 103 8.86 13.60 -13.53
N PRO A 104 7.98 14.21 -14.35
CA PRO A 104 8.41 15.01 -15.50
C PRO A 104 9.32 16.18 -15.09
N PRO A 105 10.30 16.60 -15.91
CA PRO A 105 10.79 16.03 -17.16
C PRO A 105 12.04 15.15 -16.92
N LEU A 106 11.87 13.95 -16.36
CA LEU A 106 12.96 13.04 -15.93
C LEU A 106 13.72 13.49 -14.67
N ARG A 107 13.02 14.07 -13.70
CA ARG A 107 13.58 14.23 -12.35
C ARG A 107 13.47 12.89 -11.62
N GLY A 108 14.46 12.04 -11.83
CA GLY A 108 14.71 10.88 -10.97
C GLY A 108 15.22 11.38 -9.63
N HIS A 109 14.32 11.73 -8.70
CA HIS A 109 14.74 11.98 -7.32
C HIS A 109 15.47 10.72 -6.81
N THR A 110 16.58 10.88 -6.09
CA THR A 110 17.34 9.78 -5.47
C THR A 110 16.45 8.80 -4.69
N SER A 111 15.30 9.28 -4.20
CA SER A 111 14.25 8.46 -3.59
C SER A 111 13.72 7.35 -4.50
N VAL A 112 13.45 7.62 -5.77
CA VAL A 112 12.88 6.65 -6.74
C VAL A 112 13.83 5.47 -6.95
N LEU A 113 15.11 5.73 -7.18
CA LEU A 113 16.13 4.68 -7.34
C LEU A 113 16.27 3.84 -6.06
N ARG A 114 16.26 4.49 -4.89
CA ARG A 114 16.34 3.79 -3.60
C ARG A 114 15.10 2.97 -3.30
N ILE A 115 13.93 3.45 -3.71
CA ILE A 115 12.65 2.73 -3.61
C ILE A 115 12.70 1.49 -4.50
N SER A 116 13.11 1.62 -5.77
CA SER A 116 13.27 0.47 -6.66
C SER A 116 14.25 -0.55 -6.09
N LEU A 117 15.39 -0.10 -5.58
CA LEU A 117 16.36 -0.98 -4.93
C LEU A 117 15.79 -1.65 -3.68
N THR A 118 14.96 -0.99 -2.87
CA THR A 118 14.38 -1.57 -1.64
C THR A 118 13.20 -2.49 -1.93
N ALA A 119 12.47 -2.25 -3.03
CA ALA A 119 11.46 -3.17 -3.53
C ALA A 119 12.10 -4.46 -4.06
N LEU A 120 13.28 -4.34 -4.71
CA LEU A 120 14.02 -5.45 -5.30
C LEU A 120 14.94 -6.18 -4.31
N ALA A 121 15.53 -5.46 -3.35
CA ALA A 121 16.47 -5.98 -2.37
C ALA A 121 15.83 -6.03 -0.99
N SER A 122 16.02 -7.14 -0.28
CA SER A 122 15.67 -7.32 1.14
C SER A 122 16.54 -6.47 2.09
N ASP A 123 16.95 -5.26 1.70
CA ASP A 123 18.01 -4.52 2.40
C ASP A 123 17.50 -3.95 3.74
N SER A 124 18.20 -4.35 4.81
CA SER A 124 17.80 -4.18 6.20
C SER A 124 18.27 -2.87 6.83
N ARG A 125 18.98 -2.00 6.10
CA ARG A 125 19.71 -0.85 6.69
C ARG A 125 19.13 0.50 6.31
N LEU A 126 18.26 1.08 7.17
CA LEU A 126 17.94 2.53 7.17
C LEU A 126 17.51 3.01 8.58
N ASN A 127 17.89 4.26 8.90
CA ASN A 127 18.01 4.87 10.23
C ASN A 127 16.73 5.63 10.71
N SER A 128 16.70 6.00 12.00
CA SER A 128 15.60 5.80 12.97
C SER A 128 14.60 6.94 13.26
N SER A 129 14.61 8.10 12.60
CA SER A 129 13.74 9.22 13.04
C SER A 129 12.35 9.28 12.39
N GLN A 130 12.16 8.76 11.17
CA GLN A 130 10.83 8.62 10.53
C GLN A 130 10.14 7.27 10.86
N CYS A 131 10.83 6.35 11.54
CA CYS A 131 10.32 5.00 11.85
C CYS A 131 9.14 5.01 12.83
N GLN A 132 9.16 5.85 13.86
CA GLN A 132 8.35 5.58 15.05
C GLN A 132 6.83 5.63 14.80
N CYS A 133 6.34 6.60 14.00
CA CYS A 133 4.92 6.66 13.66
C CYS A 133 4.48 5.52 12.72
N GLN A 134 5.27 5.24 11.69
CA GLN A 134 4.96 4.15 10.74
C GLN A 134 5.06 2.77 11.40
N GLU A 135 5.99 2.59 12.33
CA GLU A 135 6.20 1.36 13.09
C GLU A 135 5.07 1.09 14.07
N LEU A 136 4.61 2.11 14.83
CA LEU A 136 3.44 1.99 15.70
C LEU A 136 2.18 1.66 14.90
N VAL A 137 1.97 2.34 13.77
CA VAL A 137 0.85 2.03 12.88
C VAL A 137 0.99 0.62 12.32
N LEU A 138 2.16 0.20 11.86
CA LEU A 138 2.37 -1.17 11.39
C LEU A 138 2.05 -2.18 12.49
N GLN A 139 2.56 -2.00 13.71
CA GLN A 139 2.27 -2.89 14.84
C GLN A 139 0.76 -2.99 15.11
N GLN A 140 0.04 -1.87 15.08
CA GLN A 140 -1.42 -1.87 15.21
C GLN A 140 -2.10 -2.63 14.06
N LEU A 141 -1.69 -2.37 12.81
CA LEU A 141 -2.26 -3.04 11.64
C LEU A 141 -1.95 -4.55 11.63
N LEU A 142 -0.78 -4.94 12.11
CA LEU A 142 -0.38 -6.33 12.27
C LEU A 142 -1.22 -7.03 13.35
N GLN A 143 -1.42 -6.39 14.50
CA GLN A 143 -2.34 -6.90 15.52
C GLN A 143 -3.75 -7.06 14.93
N ASP A 144 -4.25 -6.04 14.23
CA ASP A 144 -5.58 -6.08 13.62
C ASP A 144 -5.74 -7.16 12.54
N LEU A 145 -4.66 -7.57 11.87
CA LEU A 145 -4.65 -8.67 10.91
C LEU A 145 -4.57 -10.03 11.61
N LEU A 146 -3.75 -10.16 12.64
CA LEU A 146 -3.56 -11.43 13.36
C LEU A 146 -4.77 -11.82 14.22
N PHE A 147 -5.52 -10.83 14.75
CA PHE A 147 -6.63 -11.07 15.68
C PHE A 147 -8.05 -11.01 15.05
N ASN A 148 -8.18 -10.62 13.78
CA ASN A 148 -9.49 -10.51 13.09
C ASN A 148 -9.57 -11.27 11.73
N THR A 149 -8.70 -12.24 11.51
CA THR A 149 -8.83 -13.25 10.43
C THR A 149 -9.39 -14.55 10.97
#